data_AF-A0A7X8RPL9-F1
#
_entry.id   AF-A0A7X8RPL9-F1
#
_cell.length_a   1.000
_cell.length_b   1.000
_cell.length_c   1.000
_cell.angle_alpha   90.00
_cell.angle_beta   90.00
_cell.angle_gamma   90.00
#
_symmetry.space_group_name_H-M   'P 1'
#
loop_
_entity.id
_entity.type
_entity.pdbx_description
1 polymer ?
#
loop_
_entity_poly.entity_id
_entity_poly.type
_entity_poly.pdbx_seq_one_letter_code
_entity_poly.pdbx_strand_id
1 'polypeptide(L)'
;MKRLLILLISILFFSCAKKEVKIPTLSEKGIQEIYNHSQVWMFFEVEENDTLANINRKNTISTTHWLFNIDKRLPLKTIIPSIKKLKYKHSNSLHSEEGMHNYFSYSDTISKKLSFLEFDEVEYMQDSIISKNYIKKNSDTFLSYNNISLTFNPNSVWIDDAKIEKNEFKETLLEFIDFSSENNKTMLHLNFNQNILYQDYLYYKTLINSISNNSIATNNIEFIFDKNKVPDCGCE
;
A
#
# COMPACT_ATOMS: atom_id res chain seq x y z
N MET A 1 -49.14 -9.29 -29.20
CA MET A 1 -48.91 -8.90 -27.78
C MET A 1 -47.84 -9.76 -27.09
N LYS A 2 -47.89 -11.10 -27.14
CA LYS A 2 -46.87 -11.97 -26.51
C LYS A 2 -45.42 -11.71 -26.98
N ARG A 3 -45.19 -11.43 -28.27
CA ARG A 3 -43.83 -11.12 -28.80
C ARG A 3 -43.27 -9.77 -28.31
N LEU A 4 -44.14 -8.77 -28.08
CA LEU A 4 -43.75 -7.47 -27.52
C LEU A 4 -43.41 -7.58 -26.03
N LEU A 5 -44.12 -8.45 -25.29
CA LEU A 5 -43.82 -8.74 -23.88
C LEU A 5 -42.45 -9.41 -23.72
N ILE A 6 -42.09 -10.33 -24.62
CA ILE A 6 -40.78 -11.00 -24.62
C ILE A 6 -39.65 -9.99 -24.89
N LEU A 7 -39.86 -9.03 -25.81
CA LEU A 7 -38.89 -7.97 -26.08
C LEU A 7 -38.72 -7.03 -24.87
N LEU A 8 -39.83 -6.68 -24.20
CA LEU A 8 -39.81 -5.83 -23.00
C LEU A 8 -39.09 -6.50 -21.82
N ILE A 9 -39.25 -7.82 -21.67
CA ILE A 9 -38.57 -8.64 -20.65
C ILE A 9 -37.07 -8.75 -20.95
N SER A 10 -36.66 -8.82 -22.23
CA SER A 10 -35.25 -8.89 -22.61
C SER A 10 -34.45 -7.62 -22.29
N ILE A 11 -35.12 -6.45 -22.24
CA ILE A 11 -34.49 -5.16 -21.90
C ILE A 11 -34.24 -5.05 -20.38
N LEU A 12 -35.02 -5.75 -19.55
CA LEU A 12 -34.87 -5.76 -18.09
C LEU A 12 -33.63 -6.53 -17.59
N PHE A 13 -33.00 -7.35 -18.43
CA PHE A 13 -31.79 -8.11 -18.08
C PHE A 13 -30.47 -7.41 -18.45
N PHE A 14 -30.51 -6.19 -19.00
CA PHE A 14 -29.31 -5.34 -19.07
C PHE A 14 -29.02 -4.75 -17.69
N SER A 15 -28.65 -5.63 -16.77
CA SER A 15 -27.99 -5.27 -15.53
C SER A 15 -26.70 -4.54 -15.89
N CYS A 16 -26.65 -3.25 -15.57
CA CYS A 16 -25.41 -2.50 -15.56
C CYS A 16 -24.50 -3.18 -14.53
N ALA A 17 -23.46 -3.88 -14.99
CA ALA A 17 -22.46 -4.45 -14.11
C ALA A 17 -21.78 -3.31 -13.35
N LYS A 18 -22.29 -2.98 -12.15
CA LYS A 18 -21.67 -1.99 -11.27
C LYS A 18 -20.29 -2.53 -10.91
N LYS A 19 -19.24 -1.88 -11.41
CA LYS A 19 -17.87 -2.16 -10.99
C LYS A 19 -17.76 -1.77 -9.51
N GLU A 20 -17.55 -2.78 -8.67
CA GLU A 20 -17.40 -2.61 -7.23
C GLU A 20 -15.91 -2.72 -6.86
N VAL A 21 -15.45 -1.83 -6.00
CA VAL A 21 -14.10 -1.90 -5.42
C VAL A 21 -14.15 -2.74 -4.15
N LYS A 22 -13.36 -3.81 -4.09
CA LYS A 22 -13.19 -4.61 -2.87
C LYS A 22 -12.08 -4.00 -2.01
N ILE A 23 -12.45 -3.20 -1.02
CA ILE A 23 -11.51 -2.52 -0.11
C ILE A 23 -10.77 -3.56 0.78
N PRO A 24 -9.50 -3.32 1.15
CA PRO A 24 -8.81 -4.18 2.11
C PRO A 24 -9.56 -4.29 3.44
N THR A 25 -9.49 -5.45 4.07
CA THR A 25 -10.10 -5.69 5.38
C THR A 25 -9.02 -6.04 6.36
N LEU A 26 -8.87 -5.24 7.43
CA LEU A 26 -7.74 -5.30 8.35
C LEU A 26 -8.25 -5.22 9.80
N SER A 27 -7.54 -5.89 10.71
CA SER A 27 -7.80 -5.81 12.15
C SER A 27 -6.86 -4.80 12.83
N GLU A 28 -6.80 -3.60 12.29
CA GLU A 28 -5.96 -2.50 12.78
C GLU A 28 -6.75 -1.20 12.80
N LYS A 29 -6.67 -0.45 13.90
CA LYS A 29 -7.38 0.83 14.01
C LYS A 29 -6.69 1.89 13.15
N GLY A 30 -7.48 2.75 12.51
CA GLY A 30 -6.98 3.92 11.79
C GLY A 30 -7.80 5.16 12.07
N ILE A 31 -7.49 6.24 11.37
CA ILE A 31 -8.27 7.49 11.42
C ILE A 31 -9.68 7.19 10.91
N GLN A 32 -10.71 7.62 11.65
CA GLN A 32 -12.10 7.26 11.34
C GLN A 32 -12.83 8.35 10.54
N GLU A 33 -12.44 9.61 10.73
CA GLU A 33 -13.16 10.75 10.19
C GLU A 33 -12.17 11.71 9.56
N ILE A 34 -12.35 11.95 8.27
CA ILE A 34 -11.64 12.95 7.48
C ILE A 34 -12.73 13.80 6.86
N TYR A 35 -12.69 15.10 7.11
CA TYR A 35 -13.60 16.07 6.49
C TYR A 35 -12.95 16.64 5.21
N ASN A 36 -13.74 17.31 4.37
CA ASN A 36 -13.24 17.96 3.15
C ASN A 36 -12.35 17.05 2.28
N HIS A 37 -12.92 15.97 1.74
CA HIS A 37 -12.15 14.99 0.98
C HIS A 37 -12.75 14.65 -0.39
N SER A 38 -11.87 14.35 -1.33
CA SER A 38 -12.15 13.75 -2.63
C SER A 38 -11.84 12.24 -2.63
N GLN A 39 -12.50 11.50 -3.51
CA GLN A 39 -12.30 10.06 -3.64
C GLN A 39 -11.47 9.74 -4.89
N VAL A 40 -10.43 8.92 -4.71
CA VAL A 40 -9.67 8.28 -5.78
C VAL A 40 -10.04 6.80 -5.78
N TRP A 41 -10.57 6.30 -6.89
CA TRP A 41 -10.95 4.88 -7.01
C TRP A 41 -10.03 4.15 -7.98
N MET A 42 -9.52 2.99 -7.56
CA MET A 42 -8.74 2.07 -8.40
C MET A 42 -9.44 0.71 -8.43
N PHE A 43 -10.02 0.37 -9.57
CA PHE A 43 -10.81 -0.84 -9.79
C PHE A 43 -9.92 -1.96 -10.35
N PHE A 44 -10.14 -3.17 -9.84
CA PHE A 44 -9.54 -4.38 -10.38
C PHE A 44 -10.26 -4.80 -11.67
N GLU A 45 -9.50 -4.93 -12.75
CA GLU A 45 -9.96 -5.43 -14.04
C GLU A 45 -9.01 -6.51 -14.56
N VAL A 46 -9.57 -7.46 -15.30
CA VAL A 46 -8.79 -8.47 -16.01
C VAL A 46 -9.12 -8.34 -17.49
N GLU A 47 -8.09 -8.13 -18.30
CA GLU A 47 -8.18 -8.03 -19.77
C GLU A 47 -7.08 -8.92 -20.36
N GLU A 48 -7.44 -9.82 -21.27
CA GLU A 48 -6.48 -10.74 -21.93
C GLU A 48 -5.55 -11.51 -20.96
N ASN A 49 -6.08 -11.93 -19.80
CA ASN A 49 -5.35 -12.57 -18.69
C ASN A 49 -4.33 -11.69 -17.95
N ASP A 50 -4.23 -10.40 -18.27
CA ASP A 50 -3.46 -9.44 -17.50
C ASP A 50 -4.34 -8.72 -16.47
N THR A 51 -3.75 -8.36 -15.34
CA THR A 51 -4.43 -7.60 -14.29
C THR A 51 -4.16 -6.12 -14.47
N LEU A 52 -5.23 -5.33 -14.61
CA LEU A 52 -5.16 -3.90 -14.83
C LEU A 52 -5.82 -3.13 -13.67
N ALA A 53 -5.28 -1.95 -13.39
CA ALA A 53 -5.88 -0.98 -12.48
C ALA A 53 -6.62 0.09 -13.29
N ASN A 54 -7.94 0.06 -13.30
CA ASN A 54 -8.75 1.13 -13.89
C ASN A 54 -8.95 2.25 -12.87
N ILE A 55 -8.54 3.47 -13.21
CA ILE A 55 -8.46 4.57 -12.25
C ILE A 55 -9.48 5.65 -12.59
N ASN A 56 -10.44 5.86 -11.70
CA ASN A 56 -11.37 6.97 -11.82
C ASN A 56 -10.80 8.22 -11.13
N ARG A 57 -10.36 9.17 -11.96
CA ARG A 57 -9.78 10.45 -11.53
C ARG A 57 -10.73 11.64 -11.65
N LYS A 58 -11.97 11.42 -12.10
CA LYS A 58 -12.88 12.51 -12.49
C LYS A 58 -13.38 13.34 -11.30
N ASN A 59 -13.24 12.84 -10.08
CA ASN A 59 -13.82 13.44 -8.88
C ASN A 59 -12.75 13.90 -7.86
N THR A 60 -11.56 14.28 -8.32
CA THR A 60 -10.48 14.78 -7.43
C THR A 60 -10.39 16.30 -7.47
N ILE A 61 -10.49 16.96 -6.31
CA ILE A 61 -10.29 18.39 -6.11
C ILE A 61 -8.98 18.60 -5.34
N SER A 62 -8.04 19.41 -5.84
CA SER A 62 -6.70 19.54 -5.24
C SER A 62 -6.64 20.31 -3.92
N THR A 63 -7.74 20.96 -3.51
CA THR A 63 -7.90 21.69 -2.24
C THR A 63 -8.61 20.85 -1.17
N THR A 64 -8.58 19.52 -1.30
CA THR A 64 -9.28 18.58 -0.42
C THR A 64 -8.36 17.41 -0.12
N HIS A 65 -8.53 16.73 1.02
CA HIS A 65 -7.82 15.47 1.27
C HIS A 65 -8.19 14.43 0.21
N TRP A 66 -7.26 13.55 -0.18
CA TRP A 66 -7.55 12.49 -1.15
C TRP A 66 -7.60 11.13 -0.47
N LEU A 67 -8.75 10.47 -0.56
CA LEU A 67 -8.94 9.11 -0.06
C LEU A 67 -8.79 8.11 -1.20
N PHE A 68 -7.77 7.27 -1.12
CA PHE A 68 -7.44 6.24 -2.09
C PHE A 68 -8.16 4.95 -1.72
N ASN A 69 -9.21 4.64 -2.49
CA ASN A 69 -10.00 3.43 -2.41
C ASN A 69 -9.54 2.46 -3.51
N ILE A 70 -8.67 1.54 -3.13
CA ILE A 70 -7.97 0.65 -4.05
C ILE A 70 -8.47 -0.77 -3.85
N ASP A 71 -8.78 -1.45 -4.95
CA ASP A 71 -9.19 -2.86 -4.88
C ASP A 71 -8.04 -3.73 -4.35
N LYS A 72 -8.34 -4.48 -3.29
CA LYS A 72 -7.39 -5.30 -2.55
C LYS A 72 -6.69 -6.37 -3.39
N ARG A 73 -7.23 -6.71 -4.55
CA ARG A 73 -6.69 -7.72 -5.49
C ARG A 73 -5.66 -7.15 -6.46
N LEU A 74 -5.46 -5.83 -6.48
CA LEU A 74 -4.49 -5.21 -7.38
C LEU A 74 -3.05 -5.47 -6.90
N PRO A 75 -2.16 -5.99 -7.76
CA PRO A 75 -0.73 -6.06 -7.46
C PRO A 75 -0.08 -4.67 -7.42
N LEU A 76 0.94 -4.47 -6.60
CA LEU A 76 1.57 -3.14 -6.47
C LEU A 76 2.09 -2.56 -7.79
N LYS A 77 2.62 -3.40 -8.68
CA LYS A 77 3.11 -2.97 -10.01
C LYS A 77 2.07 -2.22 -10.83
N THR A 78 0.77 -2.51 -10.65
CA THR A 78 -0.31 -1.89 -11.43
C THR A 78 -0.76 -0.55 -10.85
N ILE A 79 -0.54 -0.31 -9.55
CA ILE A 79 -1.06 0.87 -8.84
C ILE A 79 0.00 1.89 -8.45
N ILE A 80 1.22 1.48 -8.05
CA ILE A 80 2.25 2.37 -7.52
C ILE A 80 2.63 3.49 -8.50
N PRO A 81 2.86 3.24 -9.81
CA PRO A 81 3.15 4.31 -10.76
C PRO A 81 2.06 5.40 -10.80
N SER A 82 0.79 4.98 -10.69
CA SER A 82 -0.34 5.90 -10.68
C SER A 82 -0.48 6.62 -9.35
N ILE A 83 -0.23 5.96 -8.22
CA ILE A 83 -0.20 6.59 -6.89
C ILE A 83 0.84 7.72 -6.88
N LYS A 84 2.08 7.45 -7.33
CA LYS A 84 3.15 8.48 -7.44
C LYS A 84 2.69 9.68 -8.25
N LYS A 85 2.13 9.46 -9.45
CA LYS A 85 1.63 10.52 -10.32
C LYS A 85 0.51 11.33 -9.69
N LEU A 86 -0.40 10.66 -8.97
CA LEU A 86 -1.53 11.31 -8.29
C LEU A 86 -1.06 12.13 -7.08
N LYS A 87 -0.17 11.59 -6.24
CA LYS A 87 0.45 12.33 -5.14
C LYS A 87 1.10 13.62 -5.66
N TYR A 88 1.93 13.50 -6.70
CA TYR A 88 2.58 14.66 -7.31
C TYR A 88 1.57 15.69 -7.83
N LYS A 89 0.51 15.24 -8.52
CA LYS A 89 -0.56 16.12 -8.99
C LYS A 89 -1.27 16.83 -7.84
N HIS A 90 -1.51 16.13 -6.73
CA HIS A 90 -2.20 16.71 -5.58
C HIS A 90 -1.39 17.87 -4.99
N SER A 91 -0.09 17.64 -4.75
CA SER A 91 0.80 18.64 -4.13
C SER A 91 1.30 19.74 -5.07
N ASN A 92 1.28 19.55 -6.39
CA ASN A 92 1.85 20.49 -7.37
C ASN A 92 0.80 21.05 -8.37
N SER A 93 -0.47 20.96 -8.02
CA SER A 93 -1.58 21.55 -8.77
C SER A 93 -1.54 23.09 -8.69
N LEU A 94 -1.97 23.81 -9.73
CA LEU A 94 -2.13 25.28 -9.66
C LEU A 94 -3.11 25.73 -8.56
N HIS A 95 -3.98 24.82 -8.13
CA HIS A 95 -4.93 25.01 -7.04
C HIS A 95 -4.63 24.04 -5.89
N SER A 96 -3.37 23.62 -5.68
CA SER A 96 -3.00 22.85 -4.49
C SER A 96 -3.12 23.74 -3.25
N GLU A 97 -3.53 23.15 -2.14
CA GLU A 97 -3.62 23.81 -0.84
C GLU A 97 -2.71 23.11 0.16
N GLU A 98 -2.02 23.88 1.00
CA GLU A 98 -1.16 23.36 2.05
C GLU A 98 -2.00 22.65 3.13
N GLY A 99 -1.45 21.59 3.72
CA GLY A 99 -2.15 20.79 4.74
C GLY A 99 -3.19 19.81 4.20
N MET A 100 -3.31 19.66 2.87
CA MET A 100 -4.12 18.61 2.26
C MET A 100 -3.31 17.33 2.10
N HIS A 101 -3.89 16.25 2.63
CA HIS A 101 -3.19 14.97 2.81
C HIS A 101 -3.75 13.84 1.95
N ASN A 102 -2.94 12.81 1.71
CA ASN A 102 -3.35 11.59 1.01
C ASN A 102 -3.47 10.42 1.99
N TYR A 103 -4.59 9.69 1.91
CA TYR A 103 -4.89 8.56 2.79
C TYR A 103 -5.27 7.30 2.01
N PHE A 104 -4.75 6.15 2.44
CA PHE A 104 -5.27 4.85 2.03
C PHE A 104 -6.50 4.49 2.86
N SER A 105 -7.57 4.01 2.21
CA SER A 105 -8.76 3.53 2.91
C SER A 105 -8.75 2.01 3.09
N TYR A 106 -9.28 1.55 4.22
CA TYR A 106 -9.50 0.14 4.50
C TYR A 106 -10.67 -0.08 5.46
N SER A 107 -11.28 -1.27 5.43
CA SER A 107 -12.31 -1.67 6.39
C SER A 107 -11.66 -2.21 7.66
N ASP A 108 -11.79 -1.48 8.77
CA ASP A 108 -11.33 -1.91 10.10
C ASP A 108 -12.35 -2.86 10.74
N THR A 109 -11.93 -4.09 11.00
CA THR A 109 -12.79 -5.12 11.61
C THR A 109 -13.02 -4.91 13.11
N ILE A 110 -12.18 -4.14 13.79
CA ILE A 110 -12.30 -3.83 15.22
C ILE A 110 -13.41 -2.79 15.42
N SER A 111 -13.32 -1.66 14.72
CA SER A 111 -14.33 -0.59 14.80
C SER A 111 -15.56 -0.83 13.93
N LYS A 112 -15.48 -1.76 12.97
CA LYS A 112 -16.52 -2.04 11.95
C LYS A 112 -16.83 -0.80 11.10
N LYS A 113 -15.81 0.00 10.82
CA LYS A 113 -15.90 1.25 10.06
C LYS A 113 -14.80 1.32 9.01
N LEU A 114 -14.98 2.22 8.05
CA LEU A 114 -13.90 2.60 7.15
C LEU A 114 -12.85 3.38 7.96
N SER A 115 -11.58 3.06 7.74
CA SER A 115 -10.45 3.67 8.41
C SER A 115 -9.41 4.11 7.41
N PHE A 116 -8.58 5.06 7.82
CA PHE A 116 -7.65 5.75 6.94
C PHE A 116 -6.23 5.73 7.50
N LEU A 117 -5.26 5.54 6.61
CA LEU A 117 -3.83 5.59 6.90
C LEU A 117 -3.18 6.66 6.00
N GLU A 118 -2.58 7.67 6.59
CA GLU A 118 -1.84 8.71 5.87
C GLU A 118 -0.57 8.14 5.22
N PHE A 119 -0.19 8.66 4.05
CA PHE A 119 1.00 8.19 3.34
C PHE A 119 1.76 9.28 2.56
N ASP A 120 1.63 10.54 2.96
CA ASP A 120 2.27 11.66 2.27
C ASP A 120 3.79 11.57 2.26
N GLU A 121 4.38 11.18 3.39
CA GLU A 121 5.83 11.05 3.52
C GLU A 121 6.42 9.88 2.72
N VAL A 122 5.58 8.95 2.23
CA VAL A 122 6.07 7.75 1.54
C VAL A 122 6.62 8.08 0.16
N GLU A 123 7.90 7.80 -0.06
CA GLU A 123 8.55 7.85 -1.36
C GLU A 123 8.72 6.44 -1.94
N TYR A 124 8.25 6.24 -3.17
CA TYR A 124 8.32 4.92 -3.82
C TYR A 124 9.52 4.81 -4.75
N MET A 125 10.48 3.97 -4.39
CA MET A 125 11.55 3.52 -5.29
C MET A 125 11.13 2.21 -5.97
N GLN A 126 11.31 2.10 -7.28
CA GLN A 126 10.85 0.96 -8.08
C GLN A 126 12.02 0.27 -8.80
N ASP A 127 11.71 -0.81 -9.53
CA ASP A 127 12.63 -1.60 -10.35
C ASP A 127 13.59 -2.50 -9.55
N SER A 128 14.89 -2.28 -9.67
CA SER A 128 15.93 -3.22 -9.20
C SER A 128 16.61 -2.77 -7.89
N ILE A 129 15.99 -1.82 -7.18
CA ILE A 129 16.57 -1.24 -5.97
C ILE A 129 15.85 -1.80 -4.76
N ILE A 130 16.64 -2.38 -3.85
CA ILE A 130 16.23 -2.79 -2.50
C ILE A 130 16.97 -1.96 -1.46
N SER A 131 16.43 -1.91 -0.25
CA SER A 131 16.97 -1.12 0.86
C SER A 131 18.44 -1.41 1.13
N LYS A 132 18.88 -2.68 1.12
CA LYS A 132 20.29 -3.06 1.35
C LYS A 132 21.25 -2.30 0.41
N ASN A 133 20.90 -2.20 -0.87
CA ASN A 133 21.71 -1.47 -1.87
C ASN A 133 21.68 0.03 -1.65
N TYR A 134 20.53 0.57 -1.23
CA TYR A 134 20.35 1.99 -0.96
C TYR A 134 21.12 2.43 0.29
N ILE A 135 21.00 1.68 1.39
CA ILE A 135 21.68 1.93 2.66
C ILE A 135 23.19 1.91 2.46
N LYS A 136 23.72 0.91 1.74
CA LYS A 136 25.16 0.82 1.45
C LYS A 136 25.70 2.05 0.72
N LYS A 137 24.91 2.66 -0.16
CA LYS A 137 25.30 3.88 -0.90
C LYS A 137 25.14 5.17 -0.10
N ASN A 138 24.36 5.13 0.99
CA ASN A 138 24.02 6.28 1.83
C ASN A 138 24.36 5.98 3.30
N SER A 139 25.48 5.30 3.54
CA SER A 139 25.81 4.72 4.85
C SER A 139 25.79 5.75 5.97
N ASP A 140 26.29 6.96 5.72
CA ASP A 140 26.41 8.02 6.73
C ASP A 140 25.06 8.41 7.35
N THR A 141 23.97 8.33 6.58
CA THR A 141 22.60 8.61 7.05
C THR A 141 22.08 7.52 7.99
N PHE A 142 22.53 6.29 7.80
CA PHE A 142 21.97 5.11 8.46
C PHE A 142 22.88 4.52 9.55
N LEU A 143 24.13 5.00 9.65
CA LEU A 143 25.17 4.45 10.53
C LEU A 143 24.77 4.41 12.02
N SER A 144 23.97 5.39 12.47
CA SER A 144 23.53 5.52 13.87
C SER A 144 22.33 4.66 14.24
N TYR A 145 21.74 3.93 13.28
CA TYR A 145 20.54 3.14 13.49
C TYR A 145 20.86 1.66 13.58
N ASN A 146 20.05 0.94 14.36
CA ASN A 146 19.88 -0.50 14.13
C ASN A 146 18.99 -0.68 12.89
N ASN A 147 19.61 -0.95 11.73
CA ASN A 147 18.90 -1.02 10.46
C ASN A 147 18.41 -2.45 10.21
N ILE A 148 17.10 -2.61 10.05
CA ILE A 148 16.46 -3.90 9.80
C ILE A 148 15.74 -3.85 8.45
N SER A 149 16.07 -4.80 7.58
CA SER A 149 15.43 -4.93 6.27
C SER A 149 14.25 -5.88 6.35
N LEU A 150 13.06 -5.40 6.02
CA LEU A 150 11.84 -6.22 5.95
C LEU A 150 11.51 -6.47 4.48
N THR A 151 11.38 -7.74 4.08
CA THR A 151 11.07 -8.10 2.69
C THR A 151 9.77 -8.89 2.63
N PHE A 152 8.81 -8.35 1.88
CA PHE A 152 7.47 -8.91 1.71
C PHE A 152 7.30 -9.42 0.28
N ASN A 153 7.18 -10.73 0.15
CA ASN A 153 6.85 -11.42 -1.09
C ASN A 153 5.40 -11.94 -1.03
N PRO A 154 4.79 -12.35 -2.16
CA PRO A 154 3.43 -12.88 -2.15
C PRO A 154 3.21 -14.07 -1.19
N ASN A 155 4.24 -14.91 -1.02
CA ASN A 155 4.14 -16.17 -0.28
C ASN A 155 5.10 -16.26 0.91
N SER A 156 5.88 -15.21 1.20
CA SER A 156 6.89 -15.26 2.26
C SER A 156 7.21 -13.87 2.80
N VAL A 157 7.59 -13.81 4.07
CA VAL A 157 8.09 -12.59 4.71
C VAL A 157 9.48 -12.89 5.27
N TRP A 158 10.35 -11.89 5.22
CA TRP A 158 11.72 -12.01 5.70
C TRP A 158 12.08 -10.82 6.59
N ILE A 159 12.82 -11.12 7.65
CA ILE A 159 13.50 -10.16 8.51
C ILE A 159 14.99 -10.34 8.25
N ASP A 160 15.61 -9.34 7.66
CA ASP A 160 16.92 -9.41 7.02
C ASP A 160 17.07 -10.60 6.08
N ASP A 161 17.73 -11.65 6.53
CA ASP A 161 18.01 -12.88 5.75
C ASP A 161 17.29 -14.10 6.32
N ALA A 162 16.40 -13.92 7.31
CA ALA A 162 15.61 -14.98 7.93
C ALA A 162 14.16 -14.96 7.43
N LYS A 163 13.71 -16.08 6.85
CA LYS A 163 12.32 -16.30 6.45
C LYS A 163 11.46 -16.57 7.68
N ILE A 164 10.35 -15.83 7.82
CA ILE A 164 9.43 -15.91 8.95
C ILE A 164 8.04 -16.30 8.46
N GLU A 165 7.32 -17.06 9.29
CA GLU A 165 5.91 -17.36 9.07
C GLU A 165 5.04 -16.11 9.23
N LYS A 166 4.08 -15.90 8.33
CA LYS A 166 3.31 -14.65 8.25
C LYS A 166 2.54 -14.34 9.53
N ASN A 167 2.03 -15.36 10.22
CA ASN A 167 1.27 -15.23 11.47
C ASN A 167 2.16 -14.89 12.67
N GLU A 168 3.45 -15.22 12.63
CA GLU A 168 4.42 -14.97 13.72
C GLU A 168 5.19 -13.65 13.50
N PHE A 169 5.14 -13.09 12.29
CA PHE A 169 5.89 -11.92 11.87
C PHE A 169 5.98 -10.79 12.90
N LYS A 170 4.85 -10.39 13.51
CA LYS A 170 4.84 -9.28 14.47
C LYS A 170 5.64 -9.58 15.73
N GLU A 171 5.44 -10.76 16.29
CA GLU A 171 6.08 -11.19 17.53
C GLU A 171 7.58 -11.38 17.28
N THR A 172 7.94 -12.09 16.22
CA THR A 172 9.34 -12.28 15.82
C THR A 172 10.06 -10.96 15.52
N LEU A 173 9.40 -10.00 14.86
CA LEU A 173 9.99 -8.69 14.60
C LEU A 173 10.27 -7.92 15.89
N LEU A 174 9.35 -7.92 16.86
CA LEU A 174 9.54 -7.24 18.12
C LEU A 174 10.66 -7.88 18.95
N GLU A 175 10.73 -9.21 19.00
CA GLU A 175 11.84 -9.93 19.65
C GLU A 175 13.19 -9.64 18.99
N PHE A 176 13.22 -9.63 17.65
CA PHE A 176 14.44 -9.31 16.90
C PHE A 176 14.91 -7.87 17.15
N ILE A 177 13.99 -6.90 17.22
CA ILE A 177 14.30 -5.50 17.55
C ILE A 177 14.87 -5.40 18.97
N ASP A 178 14.25 -6.05 19.93
CA ASP A 178 14.69 -6.02 21.34
C ASP A 178 16.12 -6.56 21.47
N PHE A 179 16.41 -7.68 20.79
CA PHE A 179 17.74 -8.30 20.79
C PHE A 179 18.81 -7.48 20.04
N SER A 180 18.46 -6.92 18.87
CA SER A 180 19.44 -6.28 17.96
C SER A 180 19.69 -4.80 18.23
N SER A 181 18.79 -4.12 18.95
CA SER A 181 18.84 -2.65 19.04
C SER A 181 20.07 -2.11 19.77
N GLU A 182 20.68 -2.85 20.71
CA GLU A 182 21.87 -2.42 21.49
C GLU A 182 21.80 -0.96 22.02
N ASN A 183 20.60 -0.46 22.36
CA ASN A 183 20.27 0.93 22.74
C ASN A 183 20.22 1.97 21.59
N ASN A 184 20.47 1.57 20.35
CA ASN A 184 20.27 2.39 19.17
C ASN A 184 18.79 2.42 18.77
N LYS A 185 18.37 3.56 18.19
CA LYS A 185 17.08 3.65 17.53
C LYS A 185 17.04 2.68 16.36
N THR A 186 15.97 1.91 16.24
CA THR A 186 15.75 0.99 15.12
C THR A 186 15.16 1.74 13.93
N MET A 187 15.68 1.46 12.74
CA MET A 187 15.16 1.90 11.46
C MET A 187 14.71 0.70 10.64
N LEU A 188 13.40 0.62 10.37
CA LEU A 188 12.81 -0.41 9.53
C LEU A 188 12.82 0.02 8.07
N HIS A 189 13.34 -0.82 7.18
CA HIS A 189 13.35 -0.57 5.74
C HIS A 189 12.44 -1.55 5.01
N LEU A 190 11.46 -1.03 4.27
CA LEU A 190 10.39 -1.86 3.69
C LEU A 190 10.66 -2.16 2.21
N ASN A 191 10.80 -3.44 1.90
CA ASN A 191 10.92 -3.96 0.55
C ASN A 191 9.69 -4.80 0.19
N PHE A 192 8.93 -4.37 -0.80
CA PHE A 192 7.77 -5.08 -1.30
C PHE A 192 8.06 -5.62 -2.70
N ASN A 193 7.82 -6.91 -2.89
CA ASN A 193 7.78 -7.47 -4.24
C ASN A 193 6.64 -6.80 -5.01
N GLN A 194 6.91 -6.34 -6.22
CA GLN A 194 5.91 -5.62 -7.03
C GLN A 194 4.64 -6.45 -7.34
N ASN A 195 4.71 -7.78 -7.20
CA ASN A 195 3.56 -8.68 -7.40
C ASN A 195 2.75 -8.94 -6.12
N ILE A 196 3.14 -8.42 -4.96
CA ILE A 196 2.33 -8.52 -3.75
C ILE A 196 0.99 -7.79 -3.96
N LEU A 197 -0.09 -8.34 -3.41
CA LEU A 197 -1.41 -7.73 -3.51
C LEU A 197 -1.53 -6.54 -2.57
N TYR A 198 -2.35 -5.56 -2.97
CA TYR A 198 -2.61 -4.37 -2.16
C TYR A 198 -3.18 -4.70 -0.77
N GLN A 199 -3.96 -5.79 -0.64
CA GLN A 199 -4.40 -6.32 0.65
C GLN A 199 -3.23 -6.54 1.61
N ASP A 200 -2.18 -7.23 1.16
CA ASP A 200 -1.05 -7.63 1.99
C ASP A 200 -0.10 -6.47 2.23
N TYR A 201 0.13 -5.63 1.22
CA TYR A 201 0.87 -4.38 1.39
C TYR A 201 0.27 -3.52 2.49
N LEU A 202 -1.05 -3.28 2.45
CA LEU A 202 -1.68 -2.40 3.44
C LEU A 202 -1.71 -3.06 4.82
N TYR A 203 -1.88 -4.39 4.89
CA TYR A 203 -1.76 -5.14 6.14
C TYR A 203 -0.41 -4.90 6.82
N TYR A 204 0.71 -5.15 6.13
CA TYR A 204 2.04 -4.96 6.72
C TYR A 204 2.28 -3.48 7.04
N LYS A 205 1.87 -2.56 6.16
CA LYS A 205 2.03 -1.12 6.41
C LYS A 205 1.30 -0.67 7.67
N THR A 206 0.05 -1.11 7.88
CA THR A 206 -0.71 -0.78 9.10
C THR A 206 -0.10 -1.41 10.35
N LEU A 207 0.40 -2.64 10.26
CA LEU A 207 1.03 -3.36 11.36
C LEU A 207 2.34 -2.68 11.77
N ILE A 208 3.19 -2.30 10.81
CA ILE A 208 4.44 -1.58 11.06
C ILE A 208 4.15 -0.20 11.67
N ASN A 209 3.13 0.50 11.16
CA ASN A 209 2.69 1.76 11.73
C ASN A 209 2.20 1.60 13.19
N SER A 210 1.55 0.49 13.53
CA SER A 210 1.03 0.25 14.89
C SER A 210 2.10 -0.08 15.93
N ILE A 211 3.30 -0.50 15.51
CA ILE A 211 4.45 -0.74 16.40
C ILE A 211 5.46 0.43 16.43
N SER A 212 5.33 1.39 15.51
CA SER A 212 6.24 2.53 15.41
C SER A 212 6.16 3.41 16.66
N ASN A 213 7.31 3.91 17.12
CA ASN A 213 7.44 4.74 18.31
C ASN A 213 8.77 5.50 18.31
N ASN A 214 9.13 6.18 19.40
CA ASN A 214 10.37 6.97 19.47
C ASN A 214 11.65 6.14 19.22
N SER A 215 11.63 4.86 19.58
CA SER A 215 12.75 3.92 19.43
C SER A 215 12.66 3.08 18.14
N ILE A 216 11.50 3.03 17.48
CA ILE A 216 11.29 2.28 16.24
C ILE A 216 10.74 3.23 15.18
N ALA A 217 11.60 3.64 14.24
CA ALA A 217 11.22 4.42 13.06
C ALA A 217 11.11 3.52 11.83
N THR A 218 10.34 3.98 10.85
CA THR A 218 10.25 3.38 9.52
C THR A 218 10.87 4.35 8.52
N ASN A 219 11.64 3.83 7.58
CA ASN A 219 12.19 4.62 6.49
C ASN A 219 11.04 5.08 5.57
N ASN A 220 11.00 6.36 5.26
CA ASN A 220 9.99 6.95 4.39
C ASN A 220 10.11 6.48 2.93
N ILE A 221 11.24 5.90 2.53
CA ILE A 221 11.40 5.24 1.23
C ILE A 221 10.90 3.80 1.31
N GLU A 222 9.89 3.49 0.52
CA GLU A 222 9.41 2.13 0.27
C GLU A 222 9.93 1.61 -1.07
N PHE A 223 10.57 0.44 -1.03
CA PHE A 223 11.18 -0.19 -2.20
C PHE A 223 10.21 -1.20 -2.80
N ILE A 224 9.74 -0.94 -4.03
CA ILE A 224 8.83 -1.82 -4.77
C ILE A 224 9.64 -2.53 -5.87
N PHE A 225 10.15 -3.72 -5.58
CA PHE A 225 11.15 -4.37 -6.42
C PHE A 225 10.56 -5.42 -7.37
N ASP A 226 11.19 -5.55 -8.53
CA ASP A 226 10.98 -6.67 -9.45
C ASP A 226 11.96 -7.80 -9.10
N LYS A 227 11.45 -8.94 -8.61
CA LYS A 227 12.26 -10.12 -8.28
C LYS A 227 13.17 -10.54 -9.45
N ASN A 228 12.73 -10.38 -10.70
CA ASN A 228 13.52 -10.78 -11.86
C ASN A 228 14.71 -9.85 -12.14
N LYS A 229 14.73 -8.66 -11.53
CA LYS A 229 15.81 -7.67 -11.67
C LYS A 229 16.69 -7.57 -10.42
N VAL A 230 16.42 -8.37 -9.38
CA VAL A 230 17.17 -8.37 -8.11
C VAL A 230 17.59 -9.79 -7.75
N PRO A 231 18.86 -10.18 -8.03
CA PRO A 231 19.35 -11.54 -7.81
C PRO A 231 19.30 -12.01 -6.35
N ASP A 232 19.57 -11.11 -5.39
CA ASP A 232 19.75 -11.44 -3.97
C ASP A 232 18.66 -10.82 -3.08
N CYS A 233 17.39 -10.90 -3.49
CA CYS A 233 16.30 -10.28 -2.73
C CYS A 233 15.78 -11.11 -1.55
N GLY A 234 16.38 -12.26 -1.22
CA GLY A 234 15.84 -13.16 -0.19
C GLY A 234 14.43 -13.65 -0.55
N CYS A 235 14.23 -14.10 -1.79
CA CYS A 235 12.90 -14.30 -2.38
C CYS A 235 12.49 -15.76 -2.59
N GLU A 236 13.09 -16.71 -1.86
CA GLU A 236 12.75 -18.15 -1.96
C GLU A 236 11.39 -18.49 -1.33
#